data_AF-A0A0Q3VYC6-F1
#
_entry.id   AF-A0A0Q3VYC6-F1
#
_cell.length_a   1.000
_cell.length_b   1.000
_cell.length_c   1.000
_cell.angle_alpha   90.00
_cell.angle_beta   90.00
_cell.angle_gamma   90.00
#
_symmetry.space_group_name_H-M   'P 1'
#
loop_
_entity.id
_entity.type
_entity.pdbx_description
1 polymer ?
#
loop_
_entity_poly.entity_id
_entity_poly.type
_entity_poly.pdbx_seq_one_letter_code
_entity_poly.pdbx_strand_id
1 'polypeptide(L)'
;MQQWQDKYLAPQVGKKKFSFKKVKHIIVDFFVLLIHSLSPHEFPKEPPEKLPKIKSKNYNEIYNICKDMYSSSNERIDSLEDKAIKLVSFITILFTLISFAFLNIASIGVKYILLASMVLLLLAILISFRCVNIKSRQSMFLPSIYDFESFEQPVENFKLNNFSEKMLQAAVFNQNVADNTADILKSTRNLLFLSICSIVIAFLIGAFSYKSQTKMTVVKIENPVSVSLLEQEIIESNKTLESISNSLININDLNQSKIHELSQQIKESEKRYSEIASKISEMEKKIDTTSTED
;
A
#
# COMPACT_ATOMS: atom_id res chain seq x y z
N MET A 1 -34.46 28.22 -37.22
CA MET A 1 -34.96 28.94 -36.04
C MET A 1 -34.07 28.58 -34.86
N GLN A 2 -33.18 29.48 -34.42
CA GLN A 2 -32.34 29.25 -33.24
C GLN A 2 -33.21 29.34 -31.98
N GLN A 3 -33.27 28.25 -31.22
CA GLN A 3 -33.97 28.22 -29.93
C GLN A 3 -33.25 29.17 -28.98
N TRP A 4 -34.00 30.14 -28.44
CA TRP A 4 -33.53 31.14 -27.48
C TRP A 4 -32.87 30.54 -26.23
N GLN A 5 -33.10 29.26 -25.97
CA GLN A 5 -32.50 28.48 -24.89
C GLN A 5 -30.97 28.33 -25.05
N ASP A 6 -30.44 28.33 -26.28
CA ASP A 6 -29.00 28.26 -26.55
C ASP A 6 -28.22 29.50 -26.11
N LYS A 7 -28.91 30.63 -25.82
CA LYS A 7 -28.28 31.84 -25.25
C LYS A 7 -28.02 31.74 -23.74
N TYR A 8 -28.75 30.87 -23.05
CA TYR A 8 -28.74 30.79 -21.58
C TYR A 8 -28.20 29.47 -21.05
N LEU A 9 -28.12 28.45 -21.90
CA LEU A 9 -27.42 27.21 -21.58
C LEU A 9 -25.92 27.42 -21.76
N ALA A 10 -25.13 27.06 -20.74
CA ALA A 10 -23.68 26.99 -20.88
C ALA A 10 -23.36 26.12 -22.10
N PRO A 11 -22.48 26.57 -23.02
CA PRO A 11 -22.24 25.85 -24.28
C PRO A 11 -21.87 24.42 -23.94
N GLN A 12 -22.60 23.45 -24.52
CA GLN A 12 -22.26 22.04 -24.38
C GLN A 12 -20.78 21.90 -24.71
N VAL A 13 -20.03 21.19 -23.86
CA VAL A 13 -18.58 21.05 -23.93
C VAL A 13 -18.20 20.34 -25.23
N GLY A 14 -18.17 21.10 -26.33
CA GLY A 14 -17.67 20.65 -27.62
C GLY A 14 -16.22 20.27 -27.42
N LYS A 15 -15.83 19.09 -27.90
CA LYS A 15 -14.47 18.52 -27.80
C LYS A 15 -13.45 19.58 -28.24
N LYS A 16 -12.92 20.33 -27.26
CA LYS A 16 -12.01 21.45 -27.50
C LYS A 16 -10.69 20.87 -28.01
N LYS A 17 -10.27 21.28 -29.21
CA LYS A 17 -8.97 20.91 -29.78
C LYS A 17 -7.83 21.23 -28.79
N PHE A 18 -6.89 20.30 -28.67
CA PHE A 18 -5.69 20.43 -27.85
C PHE A 18 -4.90 21.67 -28.32
N SER A 19 -4.45 22.51 -27.40
CA SER A 19 -3.71 23.74 -27.72
C SER A 19 -2.58 23.93 -26.74
N PHE A 20 -1.35 24.08 -27.24
CA PHE A 20 -0.16 24.33 -26.43
C PHE A 20 -0.28 25.58 -25.55
N LYS A 21 -1.01 26.60 -26.00
CA LYS A 21 -1.30 27.81 -25.19
C LYS A 21 -2.09 27.46 -23.92
N LYS A 22 -3.03 26.50 -24.00
CA LYS A 22 -3.80 26.04 -22.84
C LYS A 22 -2.95 25.23 -21.88
N VAL A 23 -2.09 24.35 -22.39
CA VAL A 23 -1.17 23.57 -21.55
C VAL A 23 -0.23 24.49 -20.77
N LYS A 24 0.32 25.53 -21.42
CA LYS A 24 1.13 26.55 -20.74
C LYS A 24 0.33 27.26 -19.64
N HIS A 25 -0.92 27.64 -19.92
CA HIS A 25 -1.78 28.28 -18.92
C HIS A 25 -2.03 27.37 -17.72
N ILE A 26 -2.36 26.09 -17.95
CA ILE A 26 -2.54 25.08 -16.89
C ILE A 26 -1.28 24.94 -16.02
N ILE A 27 -0.09 24.94 -16.63
CA ILE A 27 1.18 24.87 -15.89
C ILE A 27 1.40 26.12 -15.05
N VAL A 28 1.17 27.31 -15.62
CA VAL A 28 1.28 28.57 -14.88
C VAL A 28 0.30 28.62 -13.72
N ASP A 29 -0.96 28.27 -13.95
CA ASP A 29 -2.00 28.21 -12.93
C ASP A 29 -1.64 27.22 -11.81
N PHE A 30 -1.06 26.07 -12.17
CA PHE A 30 -0.56 25.09 -11.21
C PHE A 30 0.54 25.68 -10.32
N PHE A 31 1.53 26.36 -10.89
CA PHE A 31 2.60 26.99 -10.10
C PHE A 31 2.07 28.12 -9.22
N VAL A 32 1.14 28.93 -9.72
CA VAL A 32 0.49 29.99 -8.92
C VAL A 32 -0.25 29.38 -7.73
N LEU A 33 -1.04 28.33 -7.95
CA LEU A 33 -1.75 27.62 -6.89
C LEU A 33 -0.79 26.94 -5.90
N LEU A 34 0.32 26.39 -6.39
CA LEU A 34 1.31 25.71 -5.57
C LEU A 34 2.09 26.71 -4.69
N ILE A 35 2.52 27.84 -5.27
CA ILE A 35 3.16 28.93 -4.52
C ILE A 35 2.19 29.48 -3.48
N HIS A 36 0.93 29.72 -3.85
CA HIS A 36 -0.11 30.16 -2.91
C HIS A 36 -0.31 29.16 -1.76
N SER A 37 -0.29 27.86 -2.05
CA SER A 37 -0.45 26.80 -1.06
C SER A 37 0.74 26.66 -0.10
N LEU A 38 1.97 26.90 -0.60
CA LEU A 38 3.19 26.86 0.20
C LEU A 38 3.50 28.17 0.93
N SER A 39 3.05 29.31 0.40
CA SER A 39 3.31 30.64 0.99
C SER A 39 2.79 30.70 2.43
N PRO A 40 3.53 31.29 3.38
CA PRO A 40 2.99 31.59 4.70
C PRO A 40 1.71 32.43 4.52
N HIS A 41 0.67 32.05 5.26
CA HIS A 41 -0.65 32.66 5.11
C HIS A 41 -0.56 34.12 5.57
N GLU A 42 -0.82 35.07 4.67
CA GLU A 42 -1.29 36.38 5.13
C GLU A 42 -2.61 36.12 5.86
N PHE A 43 -2.75 36.65 7.08
CA PHE A 43 -4.00 36.52 7.83
C PHE A 43 -5.18 36.92 6.93
N PRO A 44 -6.29 36.17 6.95
CA PRO A 44 -7.44 36.46 6.11
C PRO A 44 -7.84 37.93 6.31
N LYS A 45 -7.71 38.71 5.23
CA LYS A 45 -8.00 40.15 5.25
C LYS A 45 -9.51 40.31 5.33
N GLU A 46 -9.95 41.18 6.23
CA GLU A 46 -11.35 41.61 6.25
C GLU A 46 -11.72 42.16 4.87
N PRO A 47 -12.99 41.98 4.42
CA PRO A 47 -13.44 42.53 3.16
C PRO A 47 -13.13 44.03 3.09
N PRO A 48 -12.64 44.55 1.95
CA PRO A 48 -12.18 45.94 1.82
C PRO A 48 -13.29 46.96 2.06
N GLU A 49 -14.55 46.55 1.90
CA GLU A 49 -15.73 47.35 2.21
C GLU A 49 -16.52 46.70 3.34
N LYS A 50 -16.89 47.52 4.33
CA LYS A 50 -17.86 47.12 5.35
C LYS A 50 -19.21 46.93 4.67
N LEU A 51 -19.86 45.81 4.97
CA LEU A 51 -21.20 45.50 4.47
C LEU A 51 -22.14 46.69 4.74
N PRO A 52 -23.02 47.05 3.78
CA PRO A 52 -23.97 48.14 3.98
C PRO A 52 -24.86 47.81 5.18
N LYS A 53 -25.08 48.81 6.05
CA LYS A 53 -25.98 48.66 7.20
C LYS A 53 -27.35 48.20 6.71
N ILE A 54 -27.86 47.15 7.34
CA ILE A 54 -29.16 46.56 7.02
C ILE A 54 -30.26 47.59 7.32
N LYS A 55 -30.93 48.13 6.28
CA LYS A 55 -31.99 49.16 6.40
C LYS A 55 -33.42 48.61 6.32
N SER A 56 -33.60 47.29 6.25
CA SER A 56 -34.93 46.68 6.10
C SER A 56 -35.65 46.56 7.44
N LYS A 57 -36.98 46.73 7.42
CA LYS A 57 -37.86 46.60 8.60
C LYS A 57 -38.12 45.13 8.98
N ASN A 58 -37.77 44.16 8.13
CA ASN A 58 -38.11 42.74 8.30
C ASN A 58 -36.98 41.96 9.00
N TYR A 59 -36.79 42.23 10.29
CA TYR A 59 -35.62 41.76 11.05
C TYR A 59 -35.51 40.24 11.19
N ASN A 60 -36.63 39.52 11.28
CA ASN A 60 -36.64 38.06 11.43
C ASN A 60 -36.23 37.33 10.14
N GLU A 61 -36.69 37.81 9.00
CA GLU A 61 -36.35 37.23 7.69
C GLU A 61 -34.85 37.40 7.39
N ILE A 62 -34.33 38.60 7.66
CA ILE A 62 -32.90 38.90 7.49
C ILE A 62 -32.03 38.05 8.41
N TYR A 63 -32.45 37.90 9.67
CA TYR A 63 -31.76 37.05 10.63
C TYR A 63 -31.68 35.59 10.15
N ASN A 64 -32.80 35.03 9.66
CA ASN A 64 -32.81 33.67 9.13
C ASN A 64 -31.89 33.53 7.91
N ILE A 65 -31.91 34.48 6.97
CA ILE A 65 -31.01 34.47 5.81
C ILE A 65 -29.53 34.53 6.25
N CYS A 66 -29.20 35.41 7.22
CA CYS A 66 -27.83 35.53 7.74
C CYS A 66 -27.39 34.27 8.50
N LYS A 67 -28.30 33.64 9.24
CA LYS A 67 -28.08 32.37 9.94
C LYS A 67 -27.83 31.24 8.94
N ASP A 68 -28.62 31.15 7.88
CA ASP A 68 -28.49 30.13 6.84
C ASP A 68 -27.17 30.31 6.08
N MET A 69 -26.80 31.54 5.73
CA MET A 69 -25.50 31.84 5.12
C MET A 69 -24.33 31.44 6.04
N TYR A 70 -24.41 31.79 7.32
CA TYR A 70 -23.39 31.42 8.30
C TYR A 70 -23.29 29.89 8.47
N SER A 71 -24.41 29.17 8.58
CA SER A 71 -24.43 27.70 8.66
C SER A 71 -23.85 27.07 7.40
N SER A 72 -24.25 27.56 6.22
CA SER A 72 -23.80 27.03 4.94
C SER A 72 -22.28 27.19 4.75
N SER A 73 -21.71 28.36 5.06
CA SER A 73 -20.26 28.56 4.97
C SER A 73 -19.50 27.66 5.93
N ASN A 74 -20.06 27.41 7.11
CA ASN A 74 -19.51 26.54 8.13
C ASN A 74 -19.53 25.06 7.71
N GLU A 75 -20.69 24.55 7.28
CA GLU A 75 -20.84 23.20 6.74
C GLU A 75 -19.92 22.97 5.54
N ARG A 76 -19.72 24.01 4.72
CA ARG A 76 -18.78 23.96 3.59
C ARG A 76 -17.35 23.75 4.07
N ILE A 77 -16.89 24.49 5.09
CA ILE A 77 -15.56 24.31 5.70
C ILE A 77 -15.42 22.88 6.23
N ASP A 78 -16.39 22.42 7.03
CA ASP A 78 -16.37 21.07 7.62
C ASP A 78 -16.28 19.99 6.52
N SER A 79 -17.04 20.16 5.43
CA SER A 79 -16.98 19.26 4.27
C SER A 79 -15.63 19.26 3.53
N LEU A 80 -14.91 20.40 3.55
CA LEU A 80 -13.59 20.54 2.93
C LEU A 80 -12.52 19.91 3.81
N GLU A 81 -12.61 20.08 5.13
CA GLU A 81 -11.74 19.43 6.11
C GLU A 81 -11.86 17.90 6.02
N ASP A 82 -13.08 17.36 5.99
CA ASP A 82 -13.32 15.93 5.80
C ASP A 82 -12.69 15.39 4.52
N LYS A 83 -12.79 16.16 3.43
CA LYS A 83 -12.16 15.80 2.14
C LYS A 83 -10.64 15.86 2.23
N ALA A 84 -10.08 16.82 2.96
CA ALA A 84 -8.65 16.94 3.18
C ALA A 84 -8.11 15.76 4.01
N ILE A 85 -8.78 15.39 5.09
CA ILE A 85 -8.42 14.23 5.93
C ILE A 85 -8.44 12.95 5.11
N LYS A 86 -9.50 12.71 4.33
CA LYS A 86 -9.57 11.55 3.41
C LYS A 86 -8.40 11.55 2.42
N LEU A 87 -8.08 12.72 1.86
CA LEU A 87 -6.98 12.87 0.91
C LEU A 87 -5.62 12.57 1.55
N VAL A 88 -5.38 13.01 2.79
CA VAL A 88 -4.17 12.66 3.56
C VAL A 88 -4.05 11.14 3.70
N SER A 89 -5.14 10.45 4.08
CA SER A 89 -5.13 8.99 4.19
C SER A 89 -4.74 8.30 2.88
N PHE A 90 -5.28 8.76 1.74
CA PHE A 90 -4.90 8.24 0.43
C PHE A 90 -3.43 8.50 0.09
N ILE A 91 -2.93 9.71 0.35
CA ILE A 91 -1.53 10.08 0.09
C ILE A 91 -0.59 9.21 0.93
N THR A 92 -0.91 8.97 2.21
CA THR A 92 -0.09 8.14 3.10
C THR A 92 -0.02 6.69 2.64
N ILE A 93 -1.15 6.09 2.24
CA ILE A 93 -1.18 4.72 1.70
C ILE A 93 -0.31 4.64 0.43
N LEU A 94 -0.48 5.61 -0.48
CA LEU A 94 0.29 5.67 -1.72
C LEU A 94 1.79 5.86 -1.45
N PHE A 95 2.15 6.70 -0.48
CA PHE A 95 3.53 6.93 -0.06
C PHE A 95 4.18 5.63 0.45
N THR A 96 3.47 4.85 1.27
CA THR A 96 3.96 3.55 1.75
C THR A 96 4.18 2.57 0.59
N LEU A 97 3.24 2.50 -0.35
CA LEU A 97 3.35 1.64 -1.53
C LEU A 97 4.58 2.00 -2.38
N ILE A 98 4.82 3.30 -2.61
CA ILE A 98 5.99 3.77 -3.37
C ILE A 98 7.28 3.53 -2.62
N SER A 99 7.29 3.73 -1.30
CA SER A 99 8.46 3.46 -0.46
C SER A 99 8.87 1.99 -0.57
N PHE A 100 7.89 1.08 -0.54
CA PHE A 100 8.14 -0.34 -0.78
C PHE A 100 8.67 -0.61 -2.19
N ALA A 101 8.09 0.00 -3.23
CA ALA A 101 8.58 -0.15 -4.61
C ALA A 101 10.01 0.38 -4.79
N PHE A 102 10.34 1.51 -4.14
CA PHE A 102 11.66 2.14 -4.18
C PHE A 102 12.76 1.22 -3.61
N LEU A 103 12.46 0.49 -2.53
CA LEU A 103 13.39 -0.45 -1.91
C LEU A 103 13.66 -1.68 -2.79
N ASN A 104 12.63 -2.17 -3.51
CA ASN A 104 12.71 -3.43 -4.25
C ASN A 104 13.17 -3.29 -5.72
N ILE A 105 13.12 -2.09 -6.30
CA ILE A 105 13.55 -1.87 -7.69
C ILE A 105 15.06 -1.68 -7.75
N ALA A 106 15.76 -2.41 -8.63
CA ALA A 106 17.21 -2.29 -8.79
C ALA A 106 17.65 -1.10 -9.68
N SER A 107 16.80 -0.68 -10.63
CA SER A 107 17.15 0.37 -11.61
C SER A 107 17.33 1.74 -10.95
N ILE A 108 18.54 2.30 -11.05
CA ILE A 108 18.89 3.61 -10.46
C ILE A 108 18.02 4.74 -11.04
N GLY A 109 17.71 4.70 -12.35
CA GLY A 109 16.90 5.72 -13.01
C GLY A 109 15.46 5.73 -12.51
N VAL A 110 14.88 4.55 -12.30
CA VAL A 110 13.53 4.40 -11.73
C VAL A 110 13.51 4.87 -10.27
N LYS A 111 14.57 4.60 -9.49
CA LYS A 111 14.69 5.12 -8.11
C LYS A 111 14.63 6.65 -8.05
N TYR A 112 15.29 7.38 -8.95
CA TYR A 112 15.21 8.85 -8.97
C TYR A 112 13.79 9.36 -9.27
N ILE A 113 13.08 8.72 -10.19
CA ILE A 113 11.68 9.08 -10.52
C ILE A 113 10.76 8.81 -9.32
N LEU A 114 10.93 7.65 -8.66
CA LEU A 114 10.17 7.32 -7.46
C LEU A 114 10.49 8.27 -6.29
N LEU A 115 11.76 8.64 -6.10
CA LEU A 115 12.17 9.62 -5.10
C LEU A 115 11.52 10.98 -5.34
N ALA A 116 11.51 11.46 -6.59
CA ALA A 116 10.82 12.70 -6.95
C ALA A 116 9.31 12.62 -6.64
N SER A 117 8.67 11.47 -6.93
CA SER A 117 7.27 11.24 -6.57
C SER A 117 7.05 11.23 -5.05
N MET A 118 7.96 10.67 -4.27
CA MET A 118 7.87 10.69 -2.80
C MET A 118 7.97 12.11 -2.24
N VAL A 119 8.85 12.95 -2.78
CA VAL A 119 8.96 14.37 -2.40
C VAL A 119 7.67 15.13 -2.72
N LEU A 120 7.07 14.90 -3.90
CA LEU A 120 5.79 15.51 -4.27
C LEU A 120 4.66 15.08 -3.32
N LEU A 121 4.63 13.82 -2.89
CA LEU A 121 3.64 13.34 -1.92
C LEU A 121 3.87 13.93 -0.52
N LEU A 122 5.12 14.07 -0.08
CA LEU A 122 5.43 14.76 1.18
C LEU A 122 4.96 16.22 1.16
N LEU A 123 5.19 16.93 0.05
CA LEU A 123 4.65 18.27 -0.15
C LEU A 123 3.11 18.28 -0.09
N ALA A 124 2.46 17.30 -0.73
CA ALA A 124 1.01 17.16 -0.68
C ALA A 124 0.50 16.90 0.75
N ILE A 125 1.21 16.11 1.56
CA ILE A 125 0.89 15.90 2.98
C ILE A 125 0.98 17.22 3.75
N LEU A 126 2.08 17.97 3.61
CA LEU A 126 2.27 19.25 4.30
C LEU A 126 1.18 20.27 3.94
N ILE A 127 0.81 20.36 2.66
CA ILE A 127 -0.26 21.24 2.18
C ILE A 127 -1.62 20.79 2.71
N SER A 128 -1.87 19.47 2.77
CA SER A 128 -3.11 18.94 3.32
C SER A 128 -3.24 19.18 4.83
N PHE A 129 -2.15 19.07 5.58
CA PHE A 129 -2.15 19.42 7.01
C PHE A 129 -2.46 20.90 7.21
N ARG A 130 -1.97 21.78 6.32
CA ARG A 130 -2.39 23.19 6.35
C ARG A 130 -3.88 23.35 6.15
N CYS A 131 -4.50 22.60 5.24
CA CYS A 131 -5.95 22.61 5.02
C CYS A 131 -6.75 22.26 6.29
N VAL A 132 -6.26 21.32 7.10
CA VAL A 132 -6.89 20.89 8.37
C VAL A 132 -6.57 21.85 9.52
N ASN A 133 -5.43 22.56 9.46
CA ASN A 133 -4.99 23.47 10.51
C ASN A 133 -5.49 24.92 10.32
N ILE A 134 -6.42 25.17 9.39
CA ILE A 134 -7.12 26.44 9.24
C ILE A 134 -8.15 26.57 10.38
N LYS A 135 -7.66 26.76 11.61
CA LYS A 135 -8.49 27.07 12.78
C LYS A 135 -8.99 28.52 12.80
N SER A 136 -8.75 29.29 11.74
CA SER A 136 -9.13 30.70 11.63
C SER A 136 -10.60 30.88 11.27
N ARG A 137 -11.52 30.06 11.78
CA ARG A 137 -12.96 30.22 11.57
C ARG A 137 -13.49 31.24 12.59
N GLN A 138 -14.24 32.24 12.14
CA GLN A 138 -14.96 33.10 13.07
C GLN A 138 -16.18 32.34 13.60
N SER A 139 -16.11 31.90 14.86
CA SER A 139 -17.24 31.32 15.56
C SER A 139 -18.04 32.42 16.26
N MET A 140 -19.31 32.53 15.93
CA MET A 140 -20.25 33.31 16.72
C MET A 140 -20.83 32.44 17.83
N PHE A 141 -20.52 32.80 19.07
CA PHE A 141 -21.28 32.31 20.21
C PHE A 141 -22.62 33.05 20.19
N LEU A 142 -23.72 32.31 20.03
CA LEU A 142 -25.02 32.85 20.42
C LEU A 142 -24.90 33.14 21.92
N PRO A 143 -25.06 34.40 22.38
CA PRO A 143 -25.30 34.61 23.80
C PRO A 143 -26.52 33.76 24.17
N SER A 144 -26.43 33.01 25.26
CA SER A 144 -27.55 32.22 25.73
C SER A 144 -28.76 33.16 25.82
N ILE A 145 -29.85 32.79 25.13
CA ILE A 145 -31.12 33.52 25.21
C ILE A 145 -31.64 33.52 26.67
N TYR A 146 -31.11 32.58 27.48
CA TYR A 146 -31.28 32.48 28.90
C TYR A 146 -30.08 33.09 29.63
N ASP A 147 -30.34 34.17 30.33
CA ASP A 147 -29.55 34.52 31.50
C ASP A 147 -30.07 33.66 32.66
N PHE A 148 -29.23 32.76 33.19
CA PHE A 148 -29.64 31.89 34.31
C PHE A 148 -29.83 32.68 35.61
N GLU A 149 -29.50 33.98 35.62
CA GLU A 149 -29.75 34.88 36.74
C GLU A 149 -31.12 35.59 36.64
N SER A 150 -31.69 35.78 35.45
CA SER A 150 -32.97 36.48 35.25
C SER A 150 -34.01 35.58 34.57
N PHE A 151 -34.74 34.80 35.38
CA PHE A 151 -35.73 33.82 34.93
C PHE A 151 -37.03 34.42 34.32
N GLU A 152 -37.21 35.74 34.24
CA GLU A 152 -38.51 36.32 33.91
C GLU A 152 -38.61 37.07 32.58
N GLN A 153 -37.49 37.40 31.91
CA GLN A 153 -37.55 38.07 30.60
C GLN A 153 -36.43 37.62 29.64
N PRO A 154 -36.75 37.31 28.37
CA PRO A 154 -35.72 37.15 27.34
C PRO A 154 -34.96 38.48 27.22
N VAL A 155 -33.63 38.43 27.10
CA VAL A 155 -32.75 39.62 27.03
C VAL A 155 -33.34 40.69 26.10
N GLU A 156 -33.95 41.72 26.67
CA GLU A 156 -34.80 42.72 25.98
C GLU A 156 -34.06 43.60 24.96
N ASN A 157 -32.78 43.33 24.69
CA ASN A 157 -31.96 44.09 23.76
C ASN A 157 -31.16 43.22 22.78
N PHE A 158 -31.68 42.05 22.38
CA PHE A 158 -31.15 41.35 21.21
C PHE A 158 -31.49 42.15 19.94
N LYS A 159 -30.65 43.14 19.62
CA LYS A 159 -30.75 43.91 18.37
C LYS A 159 -30.45 42.97 17.21
N LEU A 160 -31.48 42.29 16.72
CA LEU A 160 -31.45 41.36 15.58
C LEU A 160 -30.62 41.94 14.42
N ASN A 161 -30.71 43.24 14.16
CA ASN A 161 -29.87 43.92 13.16
C ASN A 161 -28.36 43.80 13.40
N ASN A 162 -27.89 44.14 14.61
CA ASN A 162 -26.47 44.12 14.92
C ASN A 162 -25.94 42.68 14.91
N PHE A 163 -26.77 41.73 15.32
CA PHE A 163 -26.40 40.32 15.33
C PHE A 163 -26.39 39.73 13.91
N SER A 164 -27.39 40.06 13.08
CA SER A 164 -27.42 39.70 11.65
C SER A 164 -26.26 40.30 10.88
N GLU A 165 -25.87 41.55 11.17
CA GLU A 165 -24.69 42.19 10.56
C GLU A 165 -23.39 41.46 10.94
N LYS A 166 -23.23 41.10 12.22
CA LYS A 166 -22.10 40.28 12.66
C LYS A 166 -22.12 38.90 12.00
N MET A 167 -23.27 38.22 11.98
CA MET A 167 -23.48 36.93 11.31
C MET A 167 -23.08 36.98 9.84
N LEU A 168 -23.49 38.03 9.13
CA LEU A 168 -23.15 38.23 7.73
C LEU A 168 -21.65 38.48 7.53
N GLN A 169 -21.02 39.28 8.40
CA GLN A 169 -19.57 39.50 8.37
C GLN A 169 -18.78 38.20 8.57
N ALA A 170 -19.16 37.38 9.56
CA ALA A 170 -18.50 36.10 9.76
C ALA A 170 -18.83 35.09 8.66
N ALA A 171 -20.03 35.12 8.09
CA ALA A 171 -20.37 34.28 6.94
C ALA A 171 -19.47 34.61 5.74
N VAL A 172 -19.30 35.89 5.40
CA VAL A 172 -18.40 36.33 4.32
C VAL A 172 -16.96 35.96 4.62
N PHE A 173 -16.49 36.16 5.85
CA PHE A 173 -15.15 35.78 6.26
C PHE A 173 -14.93 34.26 6.16
N ASN A 174 -15.85 33.46 6.71
CA ASN A 174 -15.78 32.00 6.65
C ASN A 174 -15.90 31.49 5.20
N GLN A 175 -16.64 32.19 4.33
CA GLN A 175 -16.69 31.88 2.90
C GLN A 175 -15.32 32.08 2.24
N ASN A 176 -14.63 33.19 2.51
CA ASN A 176 -13.29 33.45 2.00
C ASN A 176 -12.29 32.39 2.49
N VAL A 177 -12.40 32.01 3.77
CA VAL A 177 -11.62 30.91 4.33
C VAL A 177 -11.92 29.61 3.57
N ALA A 178 -13.19 29.28 3.32
CA ALA A 178 -13.60 28.09 2.59
C ALA A 178 -13.09 28.07 1.13
N ASP A 179 -13.11 29.21 0.43
CA ASP A 179 -12.60 29.34 -0.93
C ASP A 179 -11.09 29.13 -0.97
N ASN A 180 -10.36 29.73 -0.04
CA ASN A 180 -8.92 29.52 0.09
C ASN A 180 -8.57 28.05 0.43
N THR A 181 -9.31 27.45 1.37
CA THR A 181 -9.19 26.02 1.70
C THR A 181 -9.46 25.14 0.48
N ALA A 182 -10.44 25.50 -0.36
CA ALA A 182 -10.74 24.77 -1.59
C ALA A 182 -9.61 24.86 -2.64
N ASP A 183 -8.98 26.03 -2.78
CA ASP A 183 -7.83 26.22 -3.67
C ASP A 183 -6.60 25.42 -3.21
N ILE A 184 -6.33 25.41 -1.90
CA ILE A 184 -5.30 24.58 -1.27
C ILE A 184 -5.58 23.09 -1.53
N LEU A 185 -6.82 22.64 -1.31
CA LEU A 185 -7.22 21.25 -1.55
C LEU A 185 -7.09 20.86 -3.03
N LYS A 186 -7.40 21.78 -3.95
CA LYS A 186 -7.22 21.59 -5.39
C LYS A 186 -5.74 21.46 -5.76
N SER A 187 -4.87 22.27 -5.15
CA SER A 187 -3.41 22.17 -5.30
C SER A 187 -2.88 20.81 -4.85
N THR A 188 -3.31 20.33 -3.67
CA THR A 188 -2.97 18.99 -3.19
C THR A 188 -3.41 17.91 -4.18
N ARG A 189 -4.64 17.99 -4.70
CA ARG A 189 -5.13 17.00 -5.69
C ARG A 189 -4.29 16.99 -6.97
N ASN A 190 -3.85 18.15 -7.43
CA ASN A 190 -2.98 18.24 -8.60
C ASN A 190 -1.60 17.61 -8.32
N LEU A 191 -1.03 17.82 -7.14
CA LEU A 191 0.22 17.17 -6.72
C LEU A 191 0.10 15.65 -6.62
N LEU A 192 -1.02 15.16 -6.07
CA LEU A 192 -1.32 13.74 -6.03
C LEU A 192 -1.42 13.15 -7.45
N PHE A 193 -2.14 13.82 -8.34
CA PHE A 193 -2.26 13.39 -9.74
C PHE A 193 -0.90 13.33 -10.45
N LEU A 194 -0.06 14.36 -10.27
CA LEU A 194 1.28 14.41 -10.84
C LEU A 194 2.17 13.27 -10.30
N SER A 195 2.05 12.96 -9.01
CA SER A 195 2.74 11.85 -8.37
C SER A 195 2.31 10.52 -8.98
N ILE A 196 0.99 10.30 -9.13
CA ILE A 196 0.45 9.09 -9.79
C ILE A 196 0.97 8.95 -11.22
N CYS A 197 0.96 10.01 -12.02
CA CYS A 197 1.52 9.98 -13.37
C CYS A 197 3.01 9.61 -13.35
N SER A 198 3.77 10.16 -12.42
CA SER A 198 5.21 9.86 -12.28
C SER A 198 5.45 8.40 -11.92
N ILE A 199 4.63 7.82 -11.05
CA ILE A 199 4.68 6.39 -10.68
C ILE A 199 4.38 5.50 -11.88
N VAL A 200 3.33 5.81 -12.65
CA VAL A 200 2.98 5.04 -13.84
C VAL A 200 4.11 5.06 -14.86
N ILE A 201 4.75 6.23 -15.07
CA ILE A 201 5.92 6.35 -15.94
C ILE A 201 7.09 5.52 -15.41
N ALA A 202 7.38 5.59 -14.10
CA ALA A 202 8.41 4.77 -13.46
C ALA A 202 8.15 3.26 -13.64
N PHE A 203 6.91 2.83 -13.50
CA PHE A 203 6.52 1.43 -13.68
C PHE A 203 6.67 0.99 -15.15
N LEU A 204 6.26 1.81 -16.11
CA LEU A 204 6.45 1.53 -17.53
C LEU A 204 7.94 1.41 -17.88
N ILE A 205 8.77 2.38 -17.46
CA ILE A 205 10.23 2.34 -17.69
C ILE A 205 10.84 1.10 -17.02
N GLY A 206 10.42 0.77 -15.79
CA GLY A 206 10.86 -0.43 -15.07
C GLY A 206 10.51 -1.72 -15.82
N ALA A 207 9.27 -1.85 -16.30
CA ALA A 207 8.80 -3.02 -17.04
C ALA A 207 9.52 -3.20 -18.40
N PHE A 208 9.77 -2.10 -19.13
CA PHE A 208 10.55 -2.15 -20.37
C PHE A 208 12.03 -2.47 -20.11
N SER A 209 12.59 -2.00 -18.99
CA SER A 209 13.97 -2.30 -18.59
C SER A 209 14.15 -3.74 -18.15
N TYR A 210 13.13 -4.34 -17.52
CA TYR A 210 13.15 -5.75 -17.09
C TYR A 210 13.33 -6.71 -18.29
N LYS A 211 12.74 -6.39 -19.45
CA LYS A 211 12.96 -7.15 -20.69
C LYS A 211 14.35 -6.99 -21.30
N SER A 212 15.10 -5.93 -20.96
CA SER A 212 16.46 -5.69 -21.45
C SER A 212 17.56 -6.28 -20.56
N GLN A 213 17.21 -6.80 -19.37
CA GLN A 213 18.14 -7.54 -18.53
C GLN A 213 18.14 -9.04 -18.88
N THR A 214 18.58 -9.37 -20.10
CA THR A 214 19.06 -10.71 -20.48
C THR A 214 20.49 -10.98 -19.98
N LYS A 215 20.87 -10.37 -18.86
CA LYS A 215 22.04 -10.78 -18.09
C LYS A 215 21.63 -10.79 -16.63
N MET A 216 21.47 -11.99 -16.10
CA MET A 216 21.62 -12.27 -14.68
C MET A 216 22.86 -11.53 -14.20
N THR A 217 22.70 -10.37 -13.55
CA THR A 217 23.71 -9.86 -12.65
C THR A 217 23.71 -10.81 -11.47
N VAL A 218 24.56 -11.84 -11.56
CA VAL A 218 25.01 -12.60 -10.40
C VAL A 218 25.56 -11.55 -9.45
N VAL A 219 24.81 -11.24 -8.41
CA VAL A 219 25.32 -10.50 -7.27
C VAL A 219 26.44 -11.37 -6.73
N LYS A 220 27.69 -10.98 -7.02
CA LYS A 220 28.86 -11.54 -6.35
C LYS A 220 28.69 -11.16 -4.89
N ILE A 221 28.15 -12.09 -4.11
CA ILE A 221 28.19 -12.01 -2.66
C ILE A 221 29.70 -12.05 -2.33
N GLU A 222 30.26 -10.92 -1.96
CA GLU A 222 31.58 -10.82 -1.34
C GLU A 222 31.50 -11.43 0.07
N ASN A 223 31.28 -12.73 0.13
CA ASN A 223 31.68 -13.59 1.20
C ASN A 223 32.21 -14.85 0.51
N PRO A 224 33.52 -14.91 0.20
CA PRO A 224 34.11 -16.12 -0.34
C PRO A 224 34.29 -17.10 0.82
N VAL A 225 33.19 -17.65 1.34
CA VAL A 225 33.27 -19.01 1.88
C VAL A 225 33.34 -19.89 0.65
N SER A 226 34.58 -19.99 0.18
CA SER A 226 35.12 -20.87 -0.84
C SER A 226 34.16 -21.97 -1.26
N VAL A 227 33.42 -21.73 -2.34
CA VAL A 227 32.69 -22.76 -3.09
C VAL A 227 33.63 -23.91 -3.46
N SER A 228 34.93 -23.64 -3.59
CA SER A 228 35.97 -24.65 -3.76
C SER A 228 36.12 -25.61 -2.57
N LEU A 229 35.88 -25.18 -1.32
CA LEU A 229 35.88 -26.09 -0.17
C LEU A 229 34.65 -27.00 -0.19
N LEU A 230 33.49 -26.47 -0.55
CA LEU A 230 32.27 -27.27 -0.71
C LEU A 230 32.37 -28.25 -1.89
N GLU A 231 32.95 -27.84 -3.01
CA GLU A 231 33.24 -28.74 -4.13
C GLU A 231 34.23 -29.83 -3.72
N GLN A 232 35.26 -29.50 -2.95
CA GLN A 232 36.25 -30.47 -2.47
C GLN A 232 35.63 -31.48 -1.48
N GLU A 233 34.77 -31.01 -0.57
CA GLU A 233 34.06 -31.84 0.40
C GLU A 233 33.00 -32.75 -0.27
N ILE A 234 32.37 -32.30 -1.37
CA ILE A 234 31.49 -33.11 -2.20
C ILE A 234 32.29 -34.17 -2.98
N ILE A 235 33.46 -33.83 -3.53
CA ILE A 235 34.33 -34.79 -4.22
C ILE A 235 34.83 -35.86 -3.24
N GLU A 236 35.22 -35.49 -2.02
CA GLU A 236 35.61 -36.44 -0.98
C GLU A 236 34.44 -37.31 -0.51
N SER A 237 33.24 -36.74 -0.35
CA SER A 237 32.02 -37.50 -0.03
C SER A 237 31.66 -38.50 -1.14
N ASN A 238 31.82 -38.13 -2.41
CA ASN A 238 31.58 -39.06 -3.52
C ASN A 238 32.60 -40.22 -3.54
N LYS A 239 33.88 -39.95 -3.26
CA LYS A 239 34.90 -41.00 -3.15
C LYS A 239 34.64 -41.95 -1.98
N THR A 240 34.20 -41.43 -0.83
CA THR A 240 33.85 -42.28 0.32
C THR A 240 32.61 -43.12 0.04
N LEU A 241 31.59 -42.56 -0.62
CA LEU A 241 30.41 -43.31 -1.06
C LEU A 241 30.75 -44.42 -2.06
N GLU A 242 31.64 -44.16 -3.01
CA GLU A 242 32.11 -45.17 -3.97
C GLU A 242 32.90 -46.29 -3.28
N SER A 243 33.75 -45.93 -2.30
CA SER A 243 34.45 -46.92 -1.47
C SER A 243 33.50 -47.76 -0.62
N ILE A 244 32.43 -47.15 -0.07
CA ILE A 244 31.39 -47.86 0.68
C ILE A 244 30.61 -48.79 -0.25
N SER A 245 30.24 -48.33 -1.45
CA SER A 245 29.53 -49.13 -2.45
C SER A 245 30.36 -50.37 -2.87
N ASN A 246 31.64 -50.19 -3.18
CA ASN A 246 32.53 -51.29 -3.52
C ASN A 246 32.74 -52.26 -2.35
N SER A 247 32.79 -51.75 -1.12
CA SER A 247 32.88 -52.60 0.08
C SER A 247 31.58 -53.40 0.31
N LEU A 248 30.42 -52.81 0.05
CA LEU A 248 29.13 -53.49 0.14
C LEU A 248 28.99 -54.60 -0.92
N ILE A 249 29.46 -54.36 -2.14
CA ILE A 249 29.50 -55.38 -3.21
C ILE A 249 30.40 -56.54 -2.78
N ASN A 250 31.62 -56.26 -2.30
CA ASN A 250 32.55 -57.29 -1.83
C ASN A 250 31.97 -58.10 -0.65
N ILE A 251 31.29 -57.45 0.30
CA ILE A 251 30.64 -58.14 1.43
C ILE A 251 29.49 -59.03 0.93
N ASN A 252 28.71 -58.56 -0.04
CA ASN A 252 27.63 -59.35 -0.62
C ASN A 252 28.17 -60.60 -1.33
N ASP A 253 29.26 -60.47 -2.09
CA ASP A 253 29.90 -61.59 -2.78
C ASP A 253 30.51 -62.60 -1.79
N LEU A 254 31.14 -62.12 -0.71
CA LEU A 254 31.64 -62.96 0.39
C LEU A 254 30.51 -63.72 1.10
N ASN A 255 29.38 -63.06 1.34
CA ASN A 255 28.21 -63.69 1.96
C ASN A 255 27.58 -64.74 1.05
N GLN A 256 27.47 -64.47 -0.26
CA GLN A 256 26.99 -65.46 -1.24
C GLN A 256 27.91 -66.69 -1.30
N SER A 257 29.23 -66.49 -1.31
CA SER A 257 30.20 -67.58 -1.27
C SER A 257 30.06 -68.43 -0.01
N LYS A 258 29.88 -67.79 1.17
CA LYS A 258 29.72 -68.50 2.43
C LYS A 258 28.38 -69.23 2.56
N ILE A 259 27.30 -68.67 2.00
CA ILE A 259 26.00 -69.35 1.88
C ILE A 259 26.13 -70.59 0.99
N HIS A 260 26.87 -70.51 -0.12
CA HIS A 260 27.12 -71.67 -0.98
C HIS A 260 27.93 -72.75 -0.26
N GLU A 261 28.99 -72.37 0.47
CA GLU A 261 29.80 -73.30 1.26
C GLU A 261 28.97 -74.00 2.35
N LEU A 262 28.17 -73.24 3.11
CA LEU A 262 27.27 -73.78 4.12
C LEU A 262 26.20 -74.69 3.51
N SER A 263 25.64 -74.34 2.35
CA SER A 263 24.66 -75.18 1.64
C SER A 263 25.28 -76.51 1.20
N GLN A 264 26.55 -76.50 0.78
CA GLN A 264 27.28 -77.71 0.42
C GLN A 264 27.56 -78.58 1.66
N GLN A 265 27.99 -77.97 2.77
CA GLN A 265 28.17 -78.69 4.04
C GLN A 265 26.87 -79.33 4.55
N ILE A 266 25.74 -78.62 4.42
CA ILE A 266 24.41 -79.16 4.75
C ILE A 266 24.08 -80.37 3.87
N LYS A 267 24.24 -80.29 2.54
CA LYS A 267 24.02 -81.43 1.64
C LYS A 267 24.89 -82.65 1.96
N GLU A 268 26.16 -82.42 2.31
CA GLU A 268 27.06 -83.50 2.70
C GLU A 268 26.60 -84.16 4.01
N SER A 269 26.15 -83.36 4.98
CA SER A 269 25.58 -83.88 6.23
C SER A 269 24.30 -84.67 6.00
N GLU A 270 23.37 -84.19 5.16
CA GLU A 270 22.14 -84.90 4.80
C GLU A 270 22.44 -86.26 4.16
N LYS A 271 23.45 -86.32 3.28
CA LYS A 271 23.90 -87.57 2.68
C LYS A 271 24.42 -88.55 3.73
N ARG A 272 25.24 -88.08 4.68
CA ARG A 272 25.72 -88.90 5.80
C ARG A 272 24.58 -89.41 6.68
N TYR A 273 23.60 -88.56 6.98
CA TYR A 273 22.40 -88.98 7.74
C TYR A 273 21.59 -90.02 6.97
N SER A 274 21.42 -89.87 5.66
CA SER A 274 20.74 -90.86 4.81
C SER A 274 21.47 -92.20 4.79
N GLU A 275 22.80 -92.21 4.68
CA GLU A 275 23.63 -93.41 4.76
C GLU A 275 23.58 -94.09 6.14
N ILE A 276 23.48 -93.31 7.21
CA ILE A 276 23.29 -93.86 8.57
C ILE A 276 21.88 -94.45 8.70
N ALA A 277 20.85 -93.74 8.23
CA ALA A 277 19.47 -94.23 8.28
C ALA A 277 19.30 -95.53 7.48
N SER A 278 19.94 -95.65 6.31
CA SER A 278 19.91 -96.89 5.52
C SER A 278 20.61 -98.03 6.25
N LYS A 279 21.76 -97.77 6.90
CA LYS A 279 22.44 -98.78 7.72
C LYS A 279 21.61 -99.21 8.93
N ILE A 280 20.91 -98.29 9.59
CA ILE A 280 20.00 -98.61 10.69
C ILE A 280 18.86 -99.50 10.18
N SER A 281 18.23 -99.16 9.06
CA SER A 281 17.17 -99.98 8.47
C SER A 281 17.65 -101.37 8.05
N GLU A 282 18.88 -101.50 7.54
CA GLU A 282 19.50 -102.81 7.28
C GLU A 282 19.75 -103.61 8.56
N MET A 283 20.17 -102.95 9.65
CA MET A 283 20.34 -103.60 10.94
C MET A 283 19.00 -104.04 11.54
N GLU A 284 17.95 -103.21 11.45
CA GLU A 284 16.59 -103.57 11.89
C GLU A 284 16.06 -104.78 11.10
N LYS A 285 16.23 -104.80 9.77
CA LYS A 285 15.85 -105.98 8.96
C LYS A 285 16.61 -107.24 9.34
N LYS A 286 17.89 -107.13 9.71
CA LYS A 286 18.68 -108.26 10.23
C LYS A 286 18.18 -108.73 11.59
N ILE A 287 17.78 -107.80 12.47
CA ILE A 287 17.20 -108.15 13.77
C ILE A 287 15.86 -108.87 13.59
N ASP A 288 14.97 -108.37 12.74
CA ASP A 288 13.65 -109.00 12.46
C ASP A 288 13.76 -110.39 11.82
N THR A 289 14.78 -110.62 10.98
CA THR A 289 15.04 -111.96 10.41
C THR A 289 15.67 -112.92 11.42
N THR A 290 16.27 -112.42 12.49
CA THR A 290 16.81 -113.27 13.58
C THR A 290 15.75 -113.60 14.63
N SER A 291 14.67 -112.82 14.73
CA SER A 291 13.54 -113.05 15.64
C SER A 291 12.36 -113.82 15.03
N THR A 292 12.47 -114.28 13.77
CA THR A 292 11.49 -115.19 13.13
C THR A 292 11.98 -116.64 13.03
N GLU A 293 13.16 -116.99 13.57
CA GLU A 293 13.72 -118.35 13.60
C GLU A 293 13.80 -118.98 15.00
N ASP A 294 13.03 -118.48 15.99
CA ASP A 294 12.78 -119.17 17.28
C ASP A 294 11.27 -119.47 17.48
#